data_AF-A0A1H8V3Q9-F1
#
_entry.id   AF-A0A1H8V3Q9-F1
#
_cell.length_a   1.000
_cell.length_b   1.000
_cell.length_c   1.000
_cell.angle_alpha   90.00
_cell.angle_beta   90.00
_cell.angle_gamma   90.00
#
_symmetry.space_group_name_H-M   'P 1'
#
loop_
_entity.id
_entity.type
_entity.pdbx_description
1 polymer ?
#
loop_
_entity_poly.entity_id
_entity_poly.type
_entity_poly.pdbx_seq_one_letter_code
_entity_poly.pdbx_strand_id
1 'polypeptide(L)'
;MSLSPYAERSETLSAVYRTLEELARAIDGPYFLRECDGTMSFPGRGVYFFFSLGTDFDGPPSQWRLTRIGTVGVASGSQSTLWNRLRQHRGNVSGKYAQHGGNHRGSISEFQQFDFYKSK
;
A
#
# COMPACT_ATOMS: atom_id res chain seq x y z
N MET A 1 -8.15 28.89 -22.96
CA MET A 1 -8.31 27.56 -22.33
C MET A 1 -6.94 27.15 -21.80
N SER A 2 -6.63 27.50 -20.55
CA SER A 2 -5.32 27.19 -19.95
C SER A 2 -5.29 25.70 -19.67
N LEU A 3 -4.41 24.95 -20.34
CA LEU A 3 -4.03 23.63 -19.87
C LEU A 3 -3.59 23.80 -18.41
N SER A 4 -4.14 22.99 -17.52
CA SER A 4 -3.66 22.92 -16.14
C SER A 4 -2.14 22.72 -16.19
N PRO A 5 -1.34 23.38 -15.35
CA PRO A 5 0.10 23.09 -15.25
C PRO A 5 0.42 21.63 -14.87
N TYR A 6 -0.60 20.80 -14.66
CA TYR A 6 -0.54 19.34 -14.53
C TYR A 6 -0.66 18.55 -15.86
N ALA A 7 -0.78 19.21 -17.01
CA ALA A 7 -1.15 18.58 -18.28
C ALA A 7 -0.06 17.68 -18.91
N GLU A 8 1.19 17.76 -18.45
CA GLU A 8 2.18 16.74 -18.76
C GLU A 8 2.71 16.08 -17.49
N ARG A 9 2.27 14.84 -17.26
CA ARG A 9 2.98 13.92 -16.36
C ARG A 9 4.37 13.69 -16.94
N SER A 10 5.41 13.87 -16.14
CA SER A 10 6.77 13.52 -16.57
C SER A 10 6.84 12.04 -16.97
N GLU A 11 7.67 11.72 -17.97
CA GLU A 11 7.90 10.35 -18.42
C GLU A 11 8.33 9.44 -17.26
N THR A 12 9.17 9.95 -16.35
CA THR A 12 9.58 9.26 -15.13
C THR A 12 8.40 8.89 -14.24
N LEU A 13 7.46 9.81 -14.01
CA LEU A 13 6.30 9.53 -13.19
C LEU A 13 5.36 8.53 -13.86
N SER A 14 5.22 8.60 -15.18
CA SER A 14 4.47 7.62 -15.95
C SER A 14 5.12 6.23 -15.87
N ALA A 15 6.44 6.14 -15.92
CA ALA A 15 7.18 4.90 -15.75
C ALA A 15 6.97 4.30 -14.34
N VAL A 16 7.02 5.12 -13.29
CA VAL A 16 6.74 4.67 -11.91
C VAL A 16 5.36 4.01 -11.81
N TYR A 17 4.31 4.65 -12.32
CA TYR A 17 2.96 4.09 -12.21
C TYR A 17 2.75 2.86 -13.09
N ARG A 18 3.46 2.75 -14.23
CA ARG A 18 3.48 1.50 -15.00
C ARG A 18 4.13 0.37 -14.21
N THR A 19 5.25 0.63 -13.54
CA THR A 19 5.90 -0.37 -12.68
C THR A 19 5.01 -0.80 -11.51
N LEU A 20 4.23 0.13 -10.93
CA LEU A 20 3.25 -0.22 -9.90
C LEU A 20 2.16 -1.14 -10.45
N GLU A 21 1.67 -0.90 -11.66
CA GLU A 21 0.70 -1.77 -12.31
C GLU A 21 1.25 -3.17 -12.59
N GLU A 22 2.46 -3.25 -13.13
CA GLU A 22 3.16 -4.52 -13.36
C GLU A 22 3.36 -5.29 -12.04
N LEU A 23 3.70 -4.58 -10.97
CA LEU A 23 3.88 -5.16 -9.64
C LEU A 23 2.56 -5.70 -9.08
N ALA A 24 1.48 -4.92 -9.15
CA ALA A 24 0.15 -5.34 -8.69
C ALA A 24 -0.29 -6.62 -9.40
N ARG A 25 -0.11 -6.71 -10.72
CA ARG A 25 -0.43 -7.92 -11.49
C ARG A 25 0.46 -9.10 -11.11
N ALA A 26 1.75 -8.88 -10.85
CA ALA A 26 2.71 -9.94 -10.53
C ALA A 26 2.45 -10.61 -9.16
N ILE A 27 1.69 -9.98 -8.28
CA ILE A 27 1.40 -10.47 -6.93
C ILE A 27 -0.08 -10.83 -6.72
N ASP A 28 -0.87 -10.88 -7.80
CA ASP A 28 -2.34 -11.03 -7.75
C ASP A 28 -3.01 -9.98 -6.86
N GLY A 29 -2.42 -8.78 -6.91
CA GLY A 29 -2.87 -7.63 -6.20
C GLY A 29 -3.93 -6.83 -6.98
N PRO A 30 -4.44 -5.77 -6.34
CA PRO A 30 -3.89 -5.25 -5.10
C PRO A 30 -4.74 -5.68 -3.89
N TYR A 31 -4.20 -5.71 -2.67
CA TYR A 31 -4.87 -6.36 -1.51
C TYR A 31 -5.60 -5.39 -0.59
N PHE A 32 -6.86 -5.63 -0.23
CA PHE A 32 -7.50 -4.82 0.80
C PHE A 32 -7.04 -5.20 2.20
N LEU A 33 -6.53 -4.24 2.97
CA LEU A 33 -6.05 -4.46 4.34
C LEU A 33 -7.06 -5.17 5.27
N ARG A 34 -8.37 -5.02 5.04
CA ARG A 34 -9.41 -5.72 5.81
C ARG A 34 -9.43 -7.24 5.58
N GLU A 35 -9.02 -7.68 4.39
CA GLU A 35 -8.98 -9.06 3.92
C GLU A 35 -7.66 -9.75 4.27
N CYS A 36 -6.72 -8.97 4.81
CA CYS A 36 -5.41 -9.44 5.19
C CYS A 36 -5.38 -9.93 6.64
N ASP A 37 -4.70 -11.05 6.87
CA ASP A 37 -4.46 -11.60 8.20
C ASP A 37 -3.06 -12.19 8.34
N GLY A 38 -2.71 -12.60 9.57
CA GLY A 38 -1.39 -13.13 9.88
C GLY A 38 -1.07 -14.50 9.30
N THR A 39 -2.00 -15.14 8.59
CA THR A 39 -1.80 -16.45 7.95
C THR A 39 -1.33 -16.35 6.51
N MET A 40 -1.44 -15.16 5.89
CA MET A 40 -0.94 -14.91 4.54
C MET A 40 0.59 -15.00 4.46
N SER A 41 1.09 -15.48 3.32
CA SER A 41 2.53 -15.61 3.05
C SER A 41 3.18 -14.27 2.66
N PHE A 42 3.28 -13.35 3.63
CA PHE A 42 3.93 -12.06 3.41
C PHE A 42 5.46 -12.17 3.26
N PRO A 43 6.08 -11.32 2.43
CA PRO A 43 7.53 -11.27 2.31
C PRO A 43 8.18 -10.75 3.60
N GLY A 44 9.34 -11.32 3.95
CA GLY A 44 10.12 -10.89 5.12
C GLY A 44 10.86 -9.56 4.93
N ARG A 45 11.07 -9.12 3.68
CA ARG A 45 11.72 -7.85 3.31
C ARG A 45 11.08 -7.27 2.05
N GLY A 46 11.04 -5.95 1.93
CA GLY A 46 10.54 -5.30 0.72
C GLY A 46 9.98 -3.90 0.94
N VAL A 47 9.27 -3.43 -0.09
CA VAL A 47 8.50 -2.18 -0.12
C VAL A 47 7.02 -2.53 -0.19
N TYR A 48 6.19 -1.73 0.49
CA TYR A 48 4.74 -1.75 0.35
C TYR A 48 4.20 -0.37 0.03
N PHE A 49 3.12 -0.35 -0.74
CA PHE A 49 2.45 0.85 -1.23
C PHE A 49 1.06 0.94 -0.62
N PHE A 50 0.53 2.13 -0.37
CA PHE A 50 -0.86 2.30 0.00
C PHE A 50 -1.51 3.30 -0.92
N PHE A 51 -2.67 2.92 -1.44
CA PHE A 51 -3.50 3.78 -2.26
C PHE A 51 -4.71 4.28 -1.48
N SER A 52 -5.27 5.40 -1.92
CA SER A 52 -6.52 5.95 -1.37
C SER A 52 -7.68 4.98 -1.63
N LEU A 53 -8.62 4.85 -0.68
CA LEU A 53 -9.82 4.01 -0.80
C LEU A 53 -10.61 4.24 -2.10
N GLY A 54 -10.63 5.46 -2.63
CA GLY A 54 -11.31 5.81 -3.88
C GLY A 54 -10.46 5.59 -5.14
N THR A 55 -9.36 4.85 -5.06
CA THR A 55 -8.52 4.55 -6.23
C THR A 55 -9.21 3.51 -7.10
N ASP A 56 -9.44 3.85 -8.35
CA ASP A 56 -9.90 2.92 -9.38
C ASP A 56 -8.69 2.20 -10.00
N PHE A 57 -8.56 0.91 -9.69
CA PHE A 57 -7.47 0.06 -10.20
C PHE A 57 -7.78 -0.56 -11.57
N ASP A 58 -9.04 -0.56 -11.99
CA ASP A 58 -9.44 -0.96 -13.35
C ASP A 58 -9.20 0.19 -14.34
N GLY A 59 -9.19 1.43 -13.83
CA GLY A 59 -8.80 2.63 -14.54
C GLY A 59 -7.29 2.74 -14.81
N PRO A 60 -6.87 3.73 -15.62
CA PRO A 60 -5.47 3.90 -15.99
C PRO A 60 -4.59 4.15 -14.75
N PRO A 61 -3.39 3.55 -14.65
CA PRO A 61 -2.47 3.76 -13.52
C PRO A 61 -2.12 5.23 -13.29
N SER A 62 -2.24 6.07 -14.33
CA SER A 62 -2.06 7.51 -14.22
C SER A 62 -3.12 8.22 -13.36
N GLN A 63 -4.16 7.54 -12.90
CA GLN A 63 -5.17 8.07 -11.99
C GLN A 63 -5.07 7.48 -10.58
N TRP A 64 -4.20 6.48 -10.37
CA TRP A 64 -4.03 5.87 -9.05
C TRP A 64 -3.52 6.89 -8.03
N ARG A 65 -4.06 6.84 -6.81
CA ARG A 65 -3.73 7.81 -5.75
C ARG A 65 -2.89 7.15 -4.68
N LEU A 66 -1.57 7.10 -4.91
CA LEU A 66 -0.61 6.62 -3.92
C LEU A 66 -0.56 7.59 -2.73
N THR A 67 -0.85 7.10 -1.53
CA THR A 67 -0.90 7.89 -0.29
C THR A 67 0.30 7.63 0.62
N ARG A 68 0.90 6.44 0.54
CA ARG A 68 2.06 6.08 1.36
C ARG A 68 2.92 5.00 0.73
N ILE A 69 4.21 5.08 1.00
CA ILE A 69 5.21 4.06 0.71
C ILE A 69 5.87 3.68 2.04
N GLY A 70 6.06 2.39 2.29
CA GLY A 70 6.80 1.93 3.45
C GLY A 70 7.70 0.75 3.13
N THR A 71 8.61 0.44 4.05
CA THR A 71 9.56 -0.66 3.90
C THR A 71 9.47 -1.62 5.08
N VAL A 72 9.92 -2.85 4.84
CA VAL A 72 10.03 -3.89 5.85
C VAL A 72 11.36 -4.65 5.69
N GLY A 73 11.94 -5.08 6.81
CA GLY A 73 13.12 -5.94 6.81
C GLY A 73 14.38 -5.30 6.21
N VAL A 74 14.50 -3.97 6.28
CA VAL A 74 15.65 -3.21 5.75
C VAL A 74 16.92 -3.35 6.59
N ALA A 75 16.81 -3.71 7.88
CA ALA A 75 17.94 -3.88 8.78
C ALA A 75 18.17 -5.36 9.12
N SER A 76 19.45 -5.76 9.23
CA SER A 76 19.82 -7.08 9.75
C SER A 76 19.25 -7.28 11.16
N GLY A 77 18.69 -8.46 11.44
CA GLY A 77 18.09 -8.79 12.73
C GLY A 77 16.72 -8.15 13.01
N SER A 78 16.12 -7.41 12.08
CA SER A 78 14.80 -6.81 12.29
C SER A 78 13.72 -7.88 12.49
N GLN A 79 13.08 -7.87 13.67
CA GLN A 79 11.94 -8.74 14.00
C GLN A 79 10.59 -8.17 13.50
N SER A 80 10.62 -6.98 12.88
CA SER A 80 9.42 -6.34 12.34
C SER A 80 9.02 -7.03 11.04
N THR A 81 8.00 -7.88 11.13
CA THR A 81 7.34 -8.44 9.96
C THR A 81 6.45 -7.40 9.30
N LEU A 82 6.11 -7.65 8.05
CA LEU A 82 5.16 -6.80 7.36
C LEU A 82 3.79 -6.85 8.02
N TRP A 83 3.30 -8.04 8.38
CA TRP A 83 2.04 -8.18 9.08
C TRP A 83 2.00 -7.35 10.37
N ASN A 84 3.10 -7.30 11.13
CA ASN A 84 3.19 -6.46 12.33
C ASN A 84 3.00 -4.97 12.02
N ARG A 85 3.37 -4.50 10.82
CA ARG A 85 3.11 -3.12 10.36
C ARG A 85 1.68 -2.96 9.88
N LEU A 86 1.20 -3.88 9.04
CA LEU A 86 -0.15 -3.85 8.48
C LEU A 86 -1.22 -3.90 9.59
N ARG A 87 -1.06 -4.77 10.59
CA ARG A 87 -2.02 -4.86 11.71
C ARG A 87 -2.10 -3.57 12.53
N GLN A 88 -1.02 -2.81 12.65
CA GLN A 88 -1.02 -1.52 13.34
C GLN A 88 -1.83 -0.46 12.56
N HIS A 89 -1.81 -0.54 11.22
CA HIS A 89 -2.61 0.31 10.34
C HIS A 89 -4.07 -0.15 10.28
N ARG A 90 -4.32 -1.46 10.31
CA ARG A 90 -5.67 -2.04 10.32
C ARG A 90 -6.45 -1.65 11.58
N GLY A 91 -5.74 -1.48 12.70
CA GLY A 91 -6.35 -1.34 14.01
C GLY A 91 -6.93 -2.67 14.50
N ASN A 92 -7.47 -2.66 15.72
CA ASN A 92 -8.13 -3.85 16.28
C ASN A 92 -9.43 -4.13 15.52
N VAL A 93 -9.64 -5.38 15.12
CA VAL A 93 -10.85 -5.82 14.39
C VAL A 93 -11.96 -6.30 15.35
N SER A 94 -11.62 -6.53 16.62
CA SER A 94 -12.52 -7.01 17.66
C SER A 94 -12.14 -6.47 19.04
N GLY A 95 -13.08 -6.50 19.98
CA GLY A 95 -12.91 -5.99 21.35
C GLY A 95 -13.32 -4.51 21.51
N LYS A 96 -13.16 -3.98 22.72
CA LYS A 96 -13.63 -2.64 23.15
C LYS A 96 -13.12 -1.47 22.28
N TYR A 97 -12.07 -1.69 21.48
CA TYR A 97 -11.45 -0.68 20.63
C TYR A 97 -11.58 -1.02 19.12
N ALA A 98 -12.49 -1.91 18.73
CA ALA A 98 -12.63 -2.38 17.35
C ALA A 98 -12.92 -1.28 16.31
N GLN A 99 -13.47 -0.14 16.74
CA GLN A 99 -13.84 0.97 15.86
C GLN A 99 -12.79 2.10 15.84
N HIS A 100 -11.82 2.09 16.77
CA HIS A 100 -10.92 3.25 16.99
C HIS A 100 -9.48 2.87 17.38
N GLY A 101 -9.13 1.59 17.41
CA GLY A 101 -7.91 1.05 18.03
C GLY A 101 -6.70 0.92 17.09
N GLY A 102 -6.44 1.93 16.26
CA GLY A 102 -5.21 2.07 15.46
C GLY A 102 -4.25 3.10 16.07
N ASN A 103 -2.96 3.02 15.77
CA ASN A 103 -1.99 4.02 16.27
C ASN A 103 -2.19 5.34 15.47
N HIS A 104 -2.93 6.29 16.07
CA HIS A 104 -3.45 7.56 15.49
C HIS A 104 -2.39 8.63 15.13
N ARG A 105 -1.17 8.25 14.76
CA ARG A 105 -0.12 9.21 14.33
C ARG A 105 0.10 9.27 12.81
N GLY A 106 -0.97 9.06 12.02
CA GLY A 106 -1.01 9.47 10.61
C GLY A 106 -1.42 8.38 9.62
N SER A 107 -2.50 7.64 9.85
CA SER A 107 -3.01 6.71 8.84
C SER A 107 -4.53 6.71 8.89
N ILE A 108 -5.15 7.21 7.83
CA ILE A 108 -6.60 7.09 7.60
C ILE A 108 -6.91 5.60 7.61
N SER A 109 -7.68 5.20 8.62
CA SER A 109 -8.27 3.89 8.78
C SER A 109 -9.15 3.60 7.57
N GLU A 110 -9.22 2.31 7.21
CA GLU A 110 -10.13 1.75 6.21
C GLU A 110 -9.56 1.71 4.77
N PHE A 111 -9.32 0.47 4.33
CA PHE A 111 -8.97 0.04 2.96
C PHE A 111 -7.71 0.68 2.40
N GLN A 112 -6.58 0.04 2.66
CA GLN A 112 -5.33 0.37 2.02
C GLN A 112 -4.92 -0.81 1.15
N GLN A 113 -4.82 -0.53 -0.14
CA GLN A 113 -4.45 -1.47 -1.18
C GLN A 113 -2.93 -1.46 -1.32
N PHE A 114 -2.26 -2.61 -1.25
CA PHE A 114 -0.79 -2.66 -1.19
C PHE A 114 -0.15 -3.69 -2.12
N ASP A 115 1.05 -3.35 -2.60
CA ASP A 115 1.87 -4.22 -3.44
C ASP A 115 3.22 -4.59 -2.80
N PHE A 116 3.72 -5.80 -3.07
CA PHE A 116 5.02 -6.27 -2.57
C PHE A 116 6.07 -6.36 -3.65
N TYR A 117 7.21 -5.74 -3.38
CA TYR A 117 8.43 -6.02 -4.12
C TYR A 117 9.39 -6.89 -3.29
N LYS A 118 9.68 -8.10 -3.79
CA LYS A 118 10.74 -8.97 -3.26
C LYS A 118 12.06 -8.59 -3.93
N SER A 119 13.02 -8.07 -3.16
CA SER A 119 14.41 -8.07 -3.62
C SER A 119 14.87 -9.52 -3.74
N LYS A 120 15.44 -9.88 -4.89
CA LYS A 120 16.30 -11.06 -4.97
C LYS A 120 17.42 -10.98 -3.94
#